data_AF-X1CLS7-F1
#
_entry.id   AF-X1CLS7-F1
#
_cell.length_a   1.000
_cell.length_b   1.000
_cell.length_c   1.000
_cell.angle_alpha   90.00
_cell.angle_beta   90.00
_cell.angle_gamma   90.00
#
_symmetry.space_group_name_H-M   'P 1'
#
loop_
_entity.id
_entity.type
_entity.pdbx_description
1 polymer ?
#
loop_
_entity_poly.entity_id
_entity_poly.type
_entity_poly.pdbx_seq_one_letter_code
_entity_poly.pdbx_strand_id
1 'polypeptide(L)'
;YKLRDWLFSRQRYWGEPFPILHTDDDSVVGLSEEDLPLELPEVENYKPSGTGHSPLANIEDWVNVTLPDGSKAKRETNTMPQWAGSCWYYLRYLDPENARRGWDQEKEKYWMPVDLYIGGAEHAVLHLLYARFWHKLLYDLGYVSTKEPFKKLVNQGMILGEDGQKMSKSRGNVVNPDRVIADYG
;
A
#
# COMPACT_ATOMS: atom_id res chain seq x y z
N TYR A 1 -3.10 3.89 -25.89
CA TYR A 1 -2.57 2.87 -24.96
C TYR A 1 -3.66 1.86 -24.63
N LYS A 2 -3.32 0.58 -24.38
CA LYS A 2 -4.28 -0.42 -23.83
C LYS A 2 -4.42 -0.33 -22.30
N LEU A 3 -3.43 0.24 -21.63
CA LEU A 3 -3.45 0.52 -20.20
C LEU A 3 -4.65 1.39 -19.84
N ARG A 4 -5.27 1.11 -18.70
CA ARG A 4 -6.35 1.89 -18.10
C ARG A 4 -5.87 2.50 -16.79
N ASP A 5 -6.57 3.52 -16.34
CA ASP A 5 -6.32 4.12 -15.04
C ASP A 5 -6.53 3.10 -13.93
N TRP A 6 -5.78 3.30 -12.85
CA TRP A 6 -5.71 2.37 -11.76
C TRP A 6 -6.87 2.60 -10.79
N LEU A 7 -7.80 1.64 -10.71
CA LEU A 7 -8.80 1.59 -9.64
C LEU A 7 -8.10 1.40 -8.28
N PHE A 8 -7.98 2.50 -7.55
CA PHE A 8 -7.19 2.55 -6.32
C PHE A 8 -8.02 2.22 -5.08
N SER A 9 -9.23 2.75 -4.93
CA SER A 9 -10.06 2.58 -3.73
C SER A 9 -10.58 1.14 -3.51
N ARG A 10 -10.79 0.77 -2.24
CA ARG A 10 -11.31 -0.53 -1.80
C ARG A 10 -12.39 -0.38 -0.74
N GLN A 11 -13.48 -1.13 -0.88
CA GLN A 11 -14.57 -1.20 0.11
C GLN A 11 -14.20 -2.20 1.22
N ARG A 12 -13.10 -1.93 1.93
CA ARG A 12 -12.54 -2.82 2.96
C ARG A 12 -12.14 -2.02 4.19
N TYR A 13 -12.25 -2.64 5.36
CA TYR A 13 -11.79 -2.08 6.62
C TYR A 13 -10.25 -2.01 6.68
N TRP A 14 -9.56 -3.11 6.38
CA TRP A 14 -8.11 -3.21 6.54
C TRP A 14 -7.34 -2.63 5.36
N GLY A 15 -7.14 -1.32 5.39
CA GLY A 15 -6.33 -0.56 4.45
C GLY A 15 -6.13 0.86 4.95
N GLU A 16 -5.22 1.61 4.35
CA GLU A 16 -4.95 3.00 4.71
C GLU A 16 -6.17 3.88 4.38
N PRO A 17 -6.71 4.65 5.33
CA PRO A 17 -7.78 5.61 5.04
C PRO A 17 -7.33 6.68 4.05
N PHE A 18 -8.19 7.07 3.11
CA PHE A 18 -7.91 8.26 2.31
C PHE A 18 -8.08 9.51 3.20
N PRO A 19 -7.12 10.45 3.20
CA PRO A 19 -7.25 11.71 3.92
C PRO A 19 -8.13 12.70 3.13
N ILE A 20 -9.35 12.26 2.79
CA ILE A 20 -10.32 12.97 1.94
C ILE A 20 -11.63 13.10 2.70
N LEU A 21 -12.25 14.27 2.58
CA LEU A 21 -13.54 14.62 3.13
C LEU A 21 -14.49 15.05 2.01
N HIS A 22 -15.74 14.65 2.13
CA HIS A 22 -16.86 15.02 1.26
C HIS A 22 -17.78 15.98 2.03
N THR A 23 -17.96 17.20 1.55
CA THR A 23 -18.78 18.24 2.22
C THR A 23 -20.23 18.21 1.72
N ASP A 24 -21.14 18.87 2.44
CA ASP A 24 -22.57 18.93 2.11
C ASP A 24 -22.87 19.69 0.79
N ASP A 25 -21.96 20.54 0.32
CA ASP A 25 -22.03 21.23 -0.97
C ASP A 25 -21.37 20.43 -2.13
N ASP A 26 -21.18 19.12 -1.94
CA ASP A 26 -20.56 18.18 -2.88
C ASP A 26 -19.09 18.48 -3.22
N SER A 27 -18.41 19.31 -2.41
CA SER A 27 -16.97 19.55 -2.56
C SER A 27 -16.14 18.40 -1.97
N VAL A 28 -14.94 18.20 -2.51
CA VAL A 28 -13.97 17.21 -2.04
C VAL A 28 -12.74 17.95 -1.53
N VAL A 29 -12.44 17.80 -0.25
CA VAL A 29 -11.32 18.48 0.40
C VAL A 29 -10.38 17.47 1.07
N GLY A 30 -9.08 17.77 1.07
CA GLY A 30 -8.09 16.96 1.79
C GLY A 30 -8.06 17.33 3.27
N LEU A 31 -7.70 16.36 4.13
CA LEU A 31 -7.30 16.66 5.50
C LEU A 31 -6.06 17.55 5.51
N SER A 32 -5.91 18.36 6.56
CA SER A 32 -4.69 19.12 6.78
C SER A 32 -3.52 18.17 7.12
N GLU A 33 -2.28 18.60 6.88
CA GLU A 33 -1.10 17.80 7.26
C GLU A 33 -1.01 17.59 8.78
N GLU A 34 -1.55 18.52 9.58
CA GLU A 34 -1.56 18.45 11.04
C GLU A 34 -2.56 17.42 11.58
N ASP A 35 -3.59 17.10 10.81
CA ASP A 35 -4.60 16.09 11.14
C ASP A 35 -4.17 14.67 10.71
N LEU A 36 -2.97 14.52 10.13
CA LEU A 36 -2.40 13.22 9.79
C LEU A 36 -1.61 12.63 10.98
N PRO A 37 -1.62 11.29 11.15
CA PRO A 37 -2.30 10.30 10.30
C PRO A 37 -3.80 10.20 10.59
N LEU A 38 -4.60 9.94 9.55
CA LEU A 38 -5.98 9.49 9.72
C LEU A 38 -5.96 8.00 10.09
N GLU A 39 -6.12 7.71 11.37
CA GLU A 39 -6.12 6.33 11.87
C GLU A 39 -7.46 5.62 11.64
N LEU A 40 -7.38 4.29 11.43
CA LEU A 40 -8.56 3.44 11.40
C LEU A 40 -9.23 3.42 12.78
N PRO A 41 -10.57 3.47 12.85
CA PRO A 41 -11.28 3.37 14.11
C PRO A 41 -11.20 1.94 14.65
N GLU A 42 -10.95 1.77 15.94
CA GLU A 42 -11.03 0.45 16.58
C GLU A 42 -12.47 -0.06 16.59
N VAL A 43 -12.69 -1.27 16.07
CA VAL A 43 -14.00 -1.91 16.02
C VAL A 43 -13.92 -3.40 16.38
N GLU A 44 -14.98 -3.92 17.00
CA GLU A 44 -15.10 -5.35 17.30
C GLU A 44 -15.34 -6.19 16.03
N ASN A 45 -15.97 -5.61 15.01
CA ASN A 45 -16.38 -6.32 13.80
C ASN A 45 -15.99 -5.57 12.52
N TYR A 46 -15.08 -6.18 11.77
CA TYR A 46 -14.54 -5.70 10.48
C TYR A 46 -15.13 -6.43 9.26
N LYS A 47 -16.19 -7.23 9.44
CA LYS A 47 -16.82 -7.97 8.34
C LYS A 47 -17.42 -7.02 7.31
N PRO A 48 -17.39 -7.39 6.01
CA PRO A 48 -18.14 -6.68 4.99
C PRO A 48 -19.62 -6.55 5.39
N SER A 49 -20.18 -5.36 5.20
CA SER A 49 -21.58 -5.06 5.55
C SER A 49 -22.60 -5.82 4.69
N GLY A 50 -22.17 -6.42 3.57
CA GLY A 50 -23.06 -7.04 2.59
C GLY A 50 -23.79 -6.03 1.69
N THR A 51 -23.69 -4.74 1.97
CA THR A 51 -24.34 -3.65 1.22
C THR A 51 -23.52 -3.16 0.03
N GLY A 52 -22.33 -3.73 -0.19
CA GLY A 52 -21.37 -3.25 -1.18
C GLY A 52 -20.58 -2.01 -0.74
N HIS A 53 -21.00 -1.33 0.33
CA HIS A 53 -20.25 -0.23 0.94
C HIS A 53 -19.12 -0.74 1.84
N SER A 54 -18.14 0.14 2.10
CA SER A 54 -17.06 -0.15 3.03
C SER A 54 -17.59 -0.40 4.45
N PRO A 55 -17.00 -1.31 5.24
CA PRO A 55 -17.34 -1.45 6.66
C PRO A 55 -17.25 -0.15 7.46
N LEU A 56 -16.32 0.75 7.07
CA LEU A 56 -16.14 2.05 7.72
C LEU A 56 -17.38 2.95 7.60
N ALA A 57 -18.20 2.77 6.55
CA ALA A 57 -19.40 3.57 6.34
C ALA A 57 -20.45 3.43 7.45
N ASN A 58 -20.38 2.35 8.25
CA ASN A 58 -21.32 2.10 9.34
C ASN A 58 -20.85 2.68 10.70
N ILE A 59 -19.68 3.34 10.73
CA ILE A 59 -19.09 3.88 11.96
C ILE A 59 -19.36 5.38 11.99
N GLU A 60 -20.59 5.75 12.34
CA GLU A 60 -21.07 7.15 12.21
C GLU A 60 -20.18 8.16 12.93
N ASP A 61 -19.66 7.82 14.12
CA ASP A 61 -18.78 8.69 14.90
C ASP A 61 -17.41 8.93 14.23
N TRP A 62 -16.96 7.98 13.41
CA TRP A 62 -15.74 8.13 12.63
C TRP A 62 -16.02 8.78 11.27
N VAL A 63 -17.14 8.49 10.61
CA VAL A 63 -17.42 9.03 9.28
C VAL A 63 -17.78 10.51 9.35
N ASN A 64 -18.64 10.90 10.28
CA ASN A 64 -19.14 12.27 10.34
C ASN A 64 -18.14 13.17 11.09
N VAL A 65 -17.70 14.23 10.44
CA VAL A 65 -16.78 15.22 11.03
C VAL A 65 -17.38 16.62 10.92
N THR A 66 -16.93 17.51 11.81
CA THR A 66 -17.25 18.94 11.74
C THR A 66 -15.98 19.69 11.43
N LEU A 67 -15.99 20.51 10.38
CA LEU A 67 -14.83 21.31 9.97
C LEU A 67 -14.62 22.51 10.91
N PRO A 68 -13.45 23.16 10.90
CA PRO A 68 -13.15 24.31 11.76
C PRO A 68 -14.13 25.49 11.62
N ASP A 69 -14.77 25.63 10.45
CA ASP A 69 -15.78 26.66 10.18
C ASP A 69 -17.20 26.28 10.67
N GLY A 70 -17.35 25.10 11.27
CA GLY A 70 -18.61 24.56 11.80
C GLY A 70 -19.45 23.78 10.79
N SER A 71 -19.04 23.72 9.52
CA SER A 71 -19.72 22.92 8.50
C SER A 71 -19.55 21.42 8.73
N LYS A 72 -20.45 20.62 8.15
CA LYS A 72 -20.42 19.14 8.25
C LYS A 72 -19.76 18.55 7.01
N ALA A 73 -19.00 17.48 7.24
CA ALA A 73 -18.39 16.70 6.18
C ALA A 73 -18.34 15.22 6.57
N LYS A 74 -18.09 14.36 5.58
CA LYS A 74 -17.96 12.92 5.76
C LYS A 74 -16.61 12.43 5.26
N ARG A 75 -15.91 11.61 6.04
CA ARG A 75 -14.66 10.95 5.61
C ARG A 75 -14.92 10.02 4.43
N GLU A 76 -13.96 9.94 3.50
CA GLU A 76 -13.93 8.87 2.52
C GLU A 76 -13.87 7.52 3.25
N THR A 77 -14.82 6.63 2.93
CA THR A 77 -15.01 5.37 3.65
C THR A 77 -14.27 4.22 3.00
N ASN A 78 -13.87 4.36 1.74
CA ASN A 78 -12.97 3.41 1.10
C ASN A 78 -11.56 3.54 1.68
N THR A 79 -10.78 2.48 1.53
CA THR A 79 -9.36 2.45 1.89
C THR A 79 -8.49 2.29 0.65
N MET A 80 -7.24 2.69 0.77
CA MET A 80 -6.23 2.45 -0.25
C MET A 80 -5.92 0.95 -0.33
N PRO A 81 -5.51 0.42 -1.50
CA PRO A 81 -5.20 -1.00 -1.65
C PRO A 81 -3.84 -1.29 -1.00
N GLN A 82 -3.52 -2.58 -0.78
CA GLN A 82 -2.20 -3.00 -0.29
C GLN A 82 -1.02 -2.40 -1.09
N TRP A 83 -1.23 -2.14 -2.38
CA TRP A 83 -0.21 -1.57 -3.25
C TRP A 83 0.07 -0.08 -2.97
N ALA A 84 -0.76 0.63 -2.22
CA ALA A 84 -0.44 2.00 -1.78
C ALA A 84 0.89 2.05 -1.02
N GLY A 85 1.13 1.10 -0.10
CA GLY A 85 2.42 0.98 0.58
C GLY A 85 3.49 0.30 -0.29
N SER A 86 3.16 -0.80 -0.96
CA SER A 86 4.18 -1.60 -1.65
C SER A 86 4.77 -0.94 -2.90
N CYS A 87 4.21 0.17 -3.39
CA CYS A 87 4.76 0.88 -4.54
C CYS A 87 5.97 1.76 -4.21
N TRP A 88 6.21 2.06 -2.94
CA TRP A 88 7.29 2.98 -2.54
C TRP A 88 8.05 2.54 -1.28
N TYR A 89 7.70 1.39 -0.67
CA TYR A 89 8.32 0.90 0.56
C TYR A 89 9.86 0.82 0.54
N TYR A 90 10.48 0.58 -0.62
CA TYR A 90 11.93 0.57 -0.79
C TYR A 90 12.57 1.93 -0.48
N LEU A 91 11.85 3.04 -0.68
CA LEU A 91 12.27 4.38 -0.27
C LEU A 91 12.14 4.55 1.25
N ARG A 92 11.09 3.98 1.86
CA ARG A 92 10.90 4.10 3.31
C ARG A 92 12.00 3.38 4.10
N TYR A 93 12.53 2.27 3.58
CA TYR A 93 13.66 1.58 4.22
C TYR A 93 14.92 2.42 4.34
N LEU A 94 15.07 3.47 3.54
CA LEU A 94 16.23 4.35 3.59
C LEU A 94 16.22 5.21 4.87
N ASP A 95 15.04 5.49 5.41
CA ASP A 95 14.84 6.35 6.58
C ASP A 95 13.55 6.01 7.35
N PRO A 96 13.46 4.81 7.96
CA PRO A 96 12.20 4.24 8.45
C PRO A 96 11.62 4.95 9.67
N GLU A 97 12.45 5.67 10.43
CA GLU A 97 12.05 6.36 11.67
C GLU A 97 11.75 7.86 11.46
N ASN A 98 11.79 8.35 10.22
CA ASN A 98 11.52 9.75 9.93
C ASN A 98 10.04 10.08 10.12
N ALA A 99 9.72 10.79 11.20
CA ALA A 99 8.36 11.18 11.55
C ALA A 99 7.86 12.45 10.81
N ARG A 100 8.75 13.16 10.09
CA ARG A 100 8.42 14.46 9.45
C ARG A 100 8.27 14.36 7.95
N ARG A 101 8.87 13.35 7.32
CA ARG A 101 8.92 13.15 5.87
C ARG A 101 8.88 11.66 5.54
N GLY A 102 8.57 11.35 4.28
CA GLY A 102 8.69 9.98 3.76
C GLY A 102 10.11 9.43 3.90
N TRP A 103 11.13 10.24 3.58
CA TRP A 103 12.55 9.95 3.72
C TRP A 103 13.40 11.25 3.65
N ASP A 104 14.65 11.18 4.10
CA ASP A 104 15.67 12.20 3.86
C ASP A 104 16.25 12.13 2.43
N GLN A 105 16.46 13.28 1.78
CA GLN A 105 16.93 13.35 0.39
C GLN A 105 18.38 12.89 0.22
N GLU A 106 19.25 13.11 1.21
CA GLU A 106 20.65 12.70 1.10
C GLU A 106 20.78 11.19 1.31
N LYS A 107 19.96 10.62 2.21
CA LYS A 107 19.84 9.15 2.33
C LYS A 107 19.29 8.52 1.04
N GLU A 108 18.30 9.15 0.41
CA GLU A 108 17.76 8.69 -0.88
C GLU A 108 18.84 8.67 -1.97
N LYS A 109 19.54 9.78 -2.19
CA LYS A 109 20.61 9.88 -3.20
C LYS A 109 21.75 8.90 -2.97
N TYR A 110 22.05 8.59 -1.71
CA TYR A 110 23.12 7.66 -1.36
C TYR A 110 22.75 6.21 -1.70
N TRP A 111 21.53 5.78 -1.38
CA TRP A 111 21.11 4.39 -1.52
C TRP A 111 20.44 4.05 -2.85
N MET A 112 19.84 5.02 -3.53
CA MET A 112 19.08 4.80 -4.76
C MET A 112 19.96 4.91 -6.02
N PRO A 113 19.65 4.15 -7.08
CA PRO A 113 18.55 3.19 -7.18
C PRO A 113 18.91 1.82 -6.56
N VAL A 114 17.92 0.96 -6.32
CA VAL A 114 18.18 -0.42 -5.88
C VAL A 114 18.98 -1.15 -6.96
N ASP A 115 20.20 -1.58 -6.64
CA ASP A 115 21.09 -2.24 -7.61
C ASP A 115 20.55 -3.59 -8.10
N LEU A 116 20.01 -4.40 -7.19
CA LEU A 116 19.47 -5.73 -7.48
C LEU A 116 18.17 -5.95 -6.69
N TYR A 117 17.07 -6.08 -7.43
CA TYR A 117 15.78 -6.47 -6.90
C TYR A 117 15.46 -7.91 -7.31
N ILE A 118 15.14 -8.76 -6.34
CA ILE A 118 14.81 -10.18 -6.55
C ILE A 118 13.35 -10.39 -6.17
N GLY A 119 12.54 -10.88 -7.10
CA GLY A 119 11.11 -11.08 -6.86
C GLY A 119 10.44 -11.90 -7.94
N GLY A 120 9.31 -12.53 -7.62
CA GLY A 120 8.65 -13.44 -8.56
C GLY A 120 8.06 -12.74 -9.78
N ALA A 121 7.99 -13.46 -10.90
CA ALA A 121 7.49 -12.93 -12.17
C ALA A 121 5.99 -12.57 -12.14
N GLU A 122 5.23 -13.07 -11.16
CA GLU A 122 3.82 -12.75 -10.94
C GLU A 122 3.54 -11.26 -10.75
N HIS A 123 4.57 -10.48 -10.38
CA HIS A 123 4.45 -9.04 -10.14
C HIS A 123 4.74 -8.15 -11.36
N ALA A 124 5.01 -8.74 -12.55
CA ALA A 124 5.42 -8.01 -13.75
C ALA A 124 4.49 -6.85 -14.15
N VAL A 125 3.17 -7.06 -14.09
CA VAL A 125 2.14 -6.06 -14.43
C VAL A 125 1.33 -5.59 -13.21
N LEU A 126 1.88 -5.78 -12.02
CA LEU A 126 1.30 -5.35 -10.74
C LEU A 126 2.32 -4.45 -10.03
N HIS A 127 2.92 -4.93 -8.94
CA HIS A 127 3.87 -4.17 -8.14
C HIS A 127 5.01 -3.57 -8.98
N LEU A 128 5.61 -4.31 -9.92
CA LEU A 128 6.71 -3.78 -10.72
C LEU A 128 6.28 -2.65 -11.66
N LEU A 129 5.04 -2.68 -12.15
CA LEU A 129 4.48 -1.59 -12.94
C LEU A 129 4.14 -0.38 -12.07
N TYR A 130 3.43 -0.61 -10.96
CA TYR A 130 2.98 0.46 -10.08
C TYR A 130 4.14 1.14 -9.32
N ALA A 131 5.15 0.39 -8.90
CA ALA A 131 6.36 0.95 -8.29
C ALA A 131 7.07 1.90 -9.24
N ARG A 132 7.17 1.55 -10.54
CA ARG A 132 7.74 2.45 -11.56
C ARG A 132 6.88 3.68 -11.79
N PHE A 133 5.56 3.53 -11.84
CA PHE A 133 4.64 4.66 -11.96
C PHE A 133 4.81 5.64 -10.80
N TRP A 134 4.74 5.15 -9.56
CA TRP A 134 4.94 5.97 -8.37
C TRP A 134 6.32 6.63 -8.31
N HIS A 135 7.37 5.89 -8.65
CA HIS A 135 8.72 6.45 -8.66
C HIS A 135 8.87 7.59 -9.67
N LYS A 136 8.23 7.49 -10.84
CA LYS A 136 8.24 8.56 -11.85
C LYS A 136 7.47 9.78 -11.40
N LEU A 137 6.29 9.59 -10.80
CA LEU A 137 5.56 10.68 -10.18
C LEU A 137 6.42 11.40 -9.12
N LEU A 138 7.07 10.65 -8.24
CA LEU A 138 7.95 11.20 -7.21
C LEU A 138 9.19 11.89 -7.81
N TYR A 139 9.72 11.39 -8.93
CA TYR A 139 10.82 12.01 -9.64
C TYR A 139 10.41 13.34 -10.26
N ASP A 140 9.24 13.40 -10.90
CA ASP A 140 8.69 14.62 -11.50
C ASP A 140 8.40 15.68 -10.43
N LEU A 141 8.03 15.26 -9.21
CA LEU A 141 7.85 16.12 -8.04
C LEU A 141 9.17 16.46 -7.30
N GLY A 142 10.31 15.88 -7.70
CA GLY A 142 11.63 16.15 -7.11
C GLY A 142 11.92 15.48 -5.76
N TYR A 143 11.16 14.44 -5.39
CA TYR A 143 11.38 13.69 -4.13
C TYR A 143 12.41 12.57 -4.23
N VAL A 144 12.71 12.09 -5.44
CA VAL A 144 13.72 11.06 -5.70
C VAL A 144 14.68 11.53 -6.79
N SER A 145 15.93 11.07 -6.72
CA SER A 145 17.01 11.50 -7.62
C SER A 145 17.12 10.67 -8.89
N THR A 146 16.46 9.52 -8.96
CA THR A 146 16.51 8.59 -10.09
C THR A 146 15.16 8.43 -10.80
N LYS A 147 15.18 8.14 -12.11
CA LYS A 147 13.94 7.94 -12.90
C LYS A 147 13.32 6.56 -12.78
N GLU A 148 14.07 5.57 -12.31
CA GLU A 148 13.66 4.17 -12.18
C GLU A 148 14.15 3.63 -10.83
N PRO A 149 13.31 2.88 -10.10
CA PRO A 149 13.65 2.44 -8.74
C PRO A 149 14.63 1.25 -8.71
N PHE A 150 14.64 0.40 -9.74
CA PHE A 150 15.37 -0.86 -9.77
C PHE A 150 16.30 -0.90 -10.99
N LYS A 151 17.60 -1.06 -10.77
CA LYS A 151 18.62 -1.14 -11.82
C LYS A 151 18.68 -2.51 -12.47
N LYS A 152 18.59 -3.57 -11.67
CA LYS A 152 18.50 -4.96 -12.13
C LYS A 152 17.37 -5.68 -11.42
N LEU A 153 16.52 -6.34 -12.19
CA LEU A 153 15.49 -7.25 -11.69
C LEU A 153 15.91 -8.69 -12.01
N VAL A 154 15.82 -9.58 -11.03
CA VAL A 154 15.99 -11.03 -11.22
C VAL A 154 14.75 -11.72 -10.71
N ASN A 155 14.13 -12.56 -11.55
CA ASN A 155 13.02 -13.39 -11.13
C ASN A 155 13.53 -14.77 -10.70
N GLN A 156 13.35 -15.10 -9.42
CA GLN A 156 13.65 -16.43 -8.92
C GLN A 156 12.65 -17.47 -9.46
N GLY A 157 13.11 -18.71 -9.62
CA GLY A 157 12.25 -19.83 -9.98
C GLY A 157 11.26 -20.17 -8.86
N MET A 158 10.10 -20.70 -9.24
CA MET A 158 9.11 -21.19 -8.29
C MET A 158 9.61 -22.46 -7.61
N ILE A 159 9.58 -22.50 -6.28
CA ILE A 159 9.82 -23.74 -5.53
C ILE A 159 8.52 -24.56 -5.53
N LEU A 160 8.62 -25.82 -5.93
CA LEU A 160 7.50 -26.76 -5.99
C LEU A 160 7.52 -27.67 -4.75
N GLY A 161 6.36 -28.23 -4.41
CA GLY A 161 6.26 -29.29 -3.41
C GLY A 161 6.81 -30.62 -3.94
N GLU A 162 6.90 -31.61 -3.07
CA GLU A 162 7.33 -32.98 -3.42
C GLU A 162 6.46 -33.62 -4.51
N ASP A 163 5.21 -33.15 -4.63
CA ASP A 163 4.24 -33.52 -5.67
C ASP A 163 4.48 -32.85 -7.03
N GLY A 164 5.56 -32.06 -7.17
CA GLY A 164 5.88 -31.31 -8.39
C GLY A 164 4.91 -30.16 -8.66
N GLN A 165 4.10 -29.77 -7.68
CA GLN A 165 3.08 -28.73 -7.81
C GLN A 165 3.46 -27.46 -7.05
N LYS A 166 2.83 -26.33 -7.41
CA LYS A 166 2.96 -25.10 -6.60
C LYS A 166 2.47 -25.38 -5.17
N MET A 167 3.30 -25.03 -4.18
CA MET A 167 2.94 -25.16 -2.77
C MET A 167 1.78 -24.23 -2.41
N SER A 168 0.75 -24.75 -1.73
CA SER A 168 -0.35 -23.94 -1.19
C SER A 168 -1.02 -24.60 0.02
N LYS A 169 -1.54 -23.78 0.94
CA LYS A 169 -2.28 -24.26 2.13
C LYS A 169 -3.46 -25.15 1.74
N SER A 170 -4.18 -24.80 0.67
CA SER A 170 -5.33 -25.56 0.17
C SER A 170 -4.98 -26.97 -0.33
N ARG A 171 -3.72 -27.22 -0.70
CA ARG A 171 -3.24 -28.51 -1.19
C ARG A 171 -2.59 -29.34 -0.09
N GLY A 172 -2.32 -28.75 1.08
CA GLY A 172 -1.64 -29.44 2.19
C GLY A 172 -0.18 -29.81 1.90
N ASN A 173 0.40 -29.31 0.80
CA ASN A 173 1.76 -29.64 0.33
C ASN A 173 2.80 -28.57 0.72
N VAL A 174 2.50 -27.73 1.71
CA VAL A 174 3.42 -26.69 2.19
C VAL A 174 4.48 -27.32 3.07
N VAL A 175 5.75 -27.15 2.70
CA VAL A 175 6.88 -27.52 3.55
C VAL A 175 7.08 -26.44 4.61
N ASN A 176 7.11 -26.83 5.89
CA ASN A 176 7.40 -25.90 6.98
C ASN A 176 8.92 -25.73 7.13
N PRO A 177 9.48 -24.53 6.91
CA PRO A 177 10.92 -24.30 7.01
C PRO A 177 11.49 -24.62 8.40
N ASP A 178 10.72 -24.41 9.48
CA ASP A 178 11.20 -24.67 10.85
C ASP A 178 11.53 -26.14 11.07
N ARG A 179 10.75 -27.05 10.46
CA ARG A 179 11.02 -28.49 10.52
C ARG A 179 12.29 -28.84 9.77
N VAL A 180 12.48 -28.26 8.59
CA VAL A 180 13.67 -28.50 7.76
C VAL A 180 14.94 -28.01 8.48
N ILE A 181 14.89 -26.83 9.11
CA ILE A 181 16.00 -26.28 9.89
C ILE A 181 16.32 -27.17 11.09
N ALA A 182 15.29 -27.63 11.83
CA ALA A 182 15.50 -28.49 12.98
C ALA A 182 16.16 -29.83 12.62
N ASP A 183 15.80 -30.40 11.46
CA ASP A 183 16.30 -31.70 11.01
C ASP A 183 17.67 -31.62 10.30
N TYR A 184 17.97 -30.52 9.59
CA TYR A 184 19.11 -30.45 8.65
C TYR A 184 20.05 -29.24 8.82
N GLY A 185 19.68 -28.21 9.59
CA GLY A 185 20.46 -26.98 9.77
C GLY A 185 20.06 -25.83 8.84
#